data_AF-A0A1C8E9X6-F1
#
_entry.id   AF-A0A1C8E9X6-F1
#
_cell.length_a   1.000
_cell.length_b   1.000
_cell.length_c   1.000
_cell.angle_alpha   90.00
_cell.angle_beta   90.00
_cell.angle_gamma   90.00
#
_symmetry.space_group_name_H-M   'P 1'
#
loop_
_entity.id
_entity.type
_entity.pdbx_description
1 polymer ?
#
loop_
_entity_poly.entity_id
_entity_poly.type
_entity_poly.pdbx_seq_one_letter_code
_entity_poly.pdbx_strand_id
1 'polypeptide(L)' 'EDMYERAEFSKDVGSIICMIDLVIGYTAIQSMAIWARKHDMILHLHRAGNSTYSRQKNHGMNFRVICKWM' A
#
# COMPACT_ATOMS: atom_id res chain seq x y z
N GLU A 1 5.22 6.75 12.43
CA GLU A 1 5.90 5.86 13.39
C GLU A 1 4.96 4.70 13.74
N ASP A 2 3.70 4.98 14.08
CA ASP A 2 2.63 4.00 14.39
C ASP A 2 2.44 2.90 13.33
N MET A 3 2.67 3.19 12.06
CA MET A 3 2.53 2.21 10.98
C MET A 3 3.56 1.08 11.10
N TYR A 4 4.80 1.40 11.52
CA TYR A 4 5.82 0.38 11.77
C TYR A 4 5.52 -0.42 13.03
N GLU A 5 5.03 0.23 14.09
CA GLU A 5 4.63 -0.47 15.32
C GLU A 5 3.58 -1.55 15.04
N ARG A 6 2.56 -1.23 14.25
CA ARG A 6 1.52 -2.20 13.84
C ARG A 6 2.09 -3.31 12.97
N ALA A 7 3.02 -2.99 12.08
CA ALA A 7 3.64 -3.95 11.18
C ALA A 7 4.56 -4.93 11.92
N GLU A 8 5.39 -4.44 12.84
CA GLU A 8 6.23 -5.28 13.71
C GLU A 8 5.36 -6.18 14.59
N PHE A 9 4.30 -5.65 15.21
CA PHE A 9 3.38 -6.49 15.98
C PHE A 9 2.76 -7.60 15.12
N SER A 10 2.33 -7.29 13.88
CA SER A 10 1.77 -8.29 12.96
C SER A 10 2.77 -9.41 12.63
N LYS A 11 4.05 -9.08 12.53
CA LYS A 11 5.14 -10.04 12.29
C LYS A 11 5.43 -10.86 13.54
N ASP A 12 5.47 -10.24 14.72
CA ASP A 12 5.75 -10.90 16.00
C ASP A 12 4.69 -11.94 16.37
N VAL A 13 3.42 -11.70 15.99
CA VAL A 13 2.34 -12.70 16.15
C VAL A 13 2.31 -13.76 15.04
N GLY A 14 3.25 -13.72 14.10
CA GLY A 14 3.41 -14.73 13.04
C GLY A 14 2.45 -14.61 11.85
N SER A 15 1.88 -13.43 11.57
CA SER A 15 1.10 -13.23 10.35
C SER A 15 2.01 -13.31 9.12
N ILE A 16 1.51 -13.90 8.03
CA ILE A 16 2.22 -13.99 6.74
C ILE A 16 1.97 -12.79 5.82
N ILE A 17 0.96 -11.97 6.13
CA ILE A 17 0.48 -10.88 5.28
C ILE A 17 0.06 -9.68 6.12
N CYS A 18 0.33 -8.47 5.61
CA CYS A 18 -0.21 -7.22 6.13
C CYS A 18 -0.84 -6.41 5.00
N MET A 19 -1.70 -5.45 5.36
CA MET A 19 -2.37 -4.59 4.39
C MET A 19 -2.10 -3.11 4.64
N ILE A 20 -2.06 -2.35 3.55
CA ILE A 20 -1.98 -0.89 3.54
C ILE A 20 -3.01 -0.32 2.57
N ASP A 21 -3.43 0.92 2.81
CA ASP A 21 -4.34 1.65 1.93
C ASP A 21 -3.58 2.66 1.06
N LEU A 22 -3.99 2.83 -0.19
CA LEU A 22 -3.42 3.81 -1.11
C LEU A 22 -3.42 5.25 -0.57
N VAL A 23 -4.35 5.57 0.34
CA VAL A 23 -4.45 6.91 0.94
C VAL A 23 -3.26 7.28 1.84
N ILE A 24 -2.41 6.32 2.24
CA ILE A 24 -1.19 6.64 3.02
C ILE A 24 -0.13 7.38 2.18
N GLY A 25 -0.25 7.35 0.85
CA GLY A 25 0.64 8.04 -0.08
C GLY A 25 1.90 7.25 -0.49
N TYR A 26 2.48 7.61 -1.64
CA TYR A 26 3.54 6.82 -2.28
C TYR A 26 4.83 6.70 -1.46
N THR A 27 5.21 7.74 -0.72
CA THR A 27 6.39 7.68 0.16
C THR A 27 6.24 6.59 1.21
N ALA A 28 5.09 6.54 1.89
CA ALA A 28 4.81 5.53 2.91
C ALA A 28 4.66 4.12 2.29
N ILE A 29 4.04 4.01 1.11
CA ILE A 29 3.94 2.74 0.37
C ILE A 29 5.33 2.17 0.07
N GLN A 30 6.25 2.99 -0.43
CA GLN A 30 7.62 2.53 -0.72
C GLN A 30 8.37 2.13 0.55
N SER A 31 8.24 2.90 1.64
CA SER A 31 8.79 2.54 2.94
C SER A 31 8.28 1.17 3.42
N MET A 32 6.97 0.92 3.30
CA MET A 32 6.36 -0.36 3.69
C MET A 32 6.74 -1.52 2.76
N ALA A 33 6.89 -1.28 1.46
CA ALA A 33 7.35 -2.30 0.52
C ALA A 33 8.79 -2.76 0.83
N ILE A 34 9.68 -1.83 1.17
CA ILE A 34 11.05 -2.14 1.59
C ILE A 34 11.05 -2.89 2.92
N TRP A 35 10.22 -2.45 3.88
CA TRP A 35 10.07 -3.11 5.17
C TRP A 35 9.55 -4.55 5.02
N ALA A 36 8.51 -4.75 4.21
CA ALA A 36 7.91 -6.06 3.99
C ALA A 36 8.91 -7.06 3.37
N ARG A 37 9.75 -6.58 2.43
CA ARG A 37 10.83 -7.38 1.87
C ARG A 37 11.88 -7.79 2.90
N LYS A 38 12.24 -6.90 3.83
CA LYS A 38 13.24 -7.18 4.87
C LYS A 38 12.75 -8.14 5.96
N HIS A 39 11.44 -8.33 6.03
CA HIS A 39 10.78 -9.10 7.09
C HIS A 39 9.98 -10.29 6.56
N ASP A 40 10.21 -10.69 5.31
CA ASP A 40 9.55 -11.84 4.67
C ASP A 40 8.01 -11.78 4.70
N MET A 41 7.45 -10.56 4.58
CA MET A 41 6.01 -10.31 4.64
C MET A 41 5.39 -10.12 3.25
N ILE A 42 4.20 -10.67 3.03
CA ILE A 42 3.34 -10.31 1.90
C ILE A 42 2.67 -8.97 2.20
N LEU A 43 2.72 -8.03 1.25
CA LEU A 43 2.11 -6.70 1.39
C LEU A 43 0.91 -6.54 0.44
N HIS A 44 -0.30 -6.48 1.00
CA HIS A 44 -1.53 -6.21 0.27
C HIS A 44 -1.81 -4.71 0.19
N LEU A 45 -2.06 -4.18 -1.01
CA LEU A 45 -2.45 -2.79 -1.22
C LEU A 45 -3.94 -2.67 -1.57
N HIS A 46 -4.72 -2.04 -0.70
CA HIS A 46 -6.08 -1.65 -0.98
C HIS A 46 -6.12 -0.25 -1.61
N ARG A 47 -6.92 -0.07 -2.67
CA ARG A 47 -6.92 1.14 -3.52
C ARG A 47 -7.86 2.25 -3.03
N ALA A 48 -7.96 2.46 -1.72
CA ALA A 48 -8.80 3.52 -1.15
C ALA A 48 -8.49 4.89 -1.79
N GLY A 49 -9.52 5.67 -2.11
CA GLY A 49 -9.38 6.98 -2.76
C GLY A 49 -9.14 6.95 -4.27
N ASN A 50 -8.73 5.83 -4.88
CA ASN A 50 -8.40 5.74 -6.31
C ASN A 50 -9.49 6.29 -7.25
N SER A 51 -10.77 5.98 -6.99
CA SER A 51 -11.86 6.36 -7.89
C SER A 51 -12.17 7.86 -7.92
N THR A 52 -11.62 8.65 -6.99
CA THR A 52 -11.76 10.12 -7.00
C THR A 52 -11.14 10.76 -8.24
N TYR A 53 -10.08 10.16 -8.81
CA TYR A 53 -9.38 10.66 -10.00
C TYR A 53 -9.22 9.62 -11.13
N SER A 54 -9.73 8.39 -10.98
CA SER A 54 -9.64 7.36 -12.02
C SER A 54 -10.99 6.95 -12.64
N ARG A 55 -12.10 7.50 -12.15
CA ARG A 55 -13.46 7.12 -12.57
C ARG A 55 -13.89 7.78 -13.88
N GLN A 56 -13.63 9.06 -14.04
CA GLN A 56 -14.14 9.83 -15.17
C GLN A 56 -13.30 9.58 -16.42
N LYS A 57 -13.96 9.40 -17.56
CA LYS A 57 -13.27 9.07 -18.83
C LYS A 57 -12.53 10.27 -19.43
N ASN A 58 -13.03 11.48 -19.18
CA ASN A 58 -12.57 12.73 -19.80
C ASN A 58 -11.53 13.50 -18.97
N HIS A 59 -11.35 13.18 -17.68
CA HIS A 59 -10.36 13.85 -16.84
C HIS A 59 -9.91 12.94 -15.69
N GLY A 60 -8.63 13.05 -15.31
CA GLY A 60 -8.00 12.26 -14.27
C GLY A 60 -6.91 11.33 -14.81
N MET A 61 -6.67 10.22 -14.12
CA MET A 61 -5.64 9.25 -14.45
C MET A 61 -6.24 7.85 -14.49
N ASN A 62 -6.09 7.16 -15.62
CA ASN A 62 -6.58 5.79 -15.72
C ASN A 62 -5.86 4.87 -14.73
N PHE A 63 -6.61 4.00 -14.06
CA PHE A 63 -6.08 3.07 -13.06
C PHE A 63 -4.90 2.21 -13.57
N ARG A 64 -4.84 1.91 -14.88
CA ARG A 64 -3.71 1.16 -15.47
C ARG A 64 -2.35 1.83 -15.27
N VAL A 65 -2.31 3.16 -15.09
CA VAL A 65 -1.07 3.90 -14.80
C VAL A 65 -0.65 3.66 -13.36
N ILE A 66 -1.59 3.73 -12.41
CA ILE A 66 -1.33 3.45 -11.00
C ILE A 66 -0.86 2.02 -10.80
N CYS A 67 -1.46 1.05 -11.51
CA CYS A 67 -1.01 -0.35 -11.51
C CYS A 67 0.43 -0.57 -11.98
N LYS A 68 1.04 0.38 -12.69
CA LYS A 68 2.46 0.31 -13.07
C LYS A 68 3.37 0.95 -12.03
N TRP A 69 2.85 1.88 -11.26
CA TRP A 69 3.61 2.58 -10.22
C TRP A 69 3.68 1.77 -8.93
N MET A 70 2.61 1.01 -8.64
CA MET A 70 2.52 0.06 -7.54
C MET A 70 3.06 -1.30 -7.98
#